data_AF-R7L5I0-F1
#
_entry.id   AF-R7L5I0-F1
#
_cell.length_a   1.000
_cell.length_b   1.000
_cell.length_c   1.000
_cell.angle_alpha   90.00
_cell.angle_beta   90.00
_cell.angle_gamma   90.00
#
_symmetry.space_group_name_H-M   'P 1'
#
loop_
_entity.id
_entity.type
_entity.pdbx_description
1 polymer ?
#
loop_
_entity_poly.entity_id
_entity_poly.type
_entity_poly.pdbx_seq_one_letter_code
_entity_poly.pdbx_strand_id
1 'polypeptide(L)'
;MKRLYIFWLLLFPLFCFAQERYTANWYKSDPAKYLNQIVTVYIQSCEPSSFEAVKGYVSYHCFTSYQGKPGGYIYMLVPSNKSRSFFRDYSDVRSKANPSEKSQRSAKAKFSKIKWENGLDEYVLILQ
;
A
#
# COMPACT_ATOMS: atom_id res chain seq x y z
N MET A 1 21.09 -48.98 -29.16
CA MET A 1 20.03 -47.96 -29.23
C MET A 1 19.19 -47.99 -27.97
N LYS A 2 19.23 -46.93 -27.15
CA LYS A 2 18.10 -46.23 -26.51
C LYS A 2 18.61 -45.39 -25.34
N ARG A 3 18.46 -44.08 -25.50
CA ARG A 3 18.83 -43.01 -24.57
C ARG A 3 17.90 -43.05 -23.36
N LEU A 4 18.44 -42.86 -22.16
CA LEU A 4 17.67 -42.47 -20.97
C LEU A 4 18.24 -41.15 -20.47
N TYR A 5 17.64 -40.05 -20.95
CA TYR A 5 17.81 -38.73 -20.34
C TYR A 5 16.81 -38.64 -19.19
N ILE A 6 17.29 -38.77 -17.96
CA ILE A 6 16.50 -38.49 -16.77
C ILE A 6 16.59 -36.99 -16.52
N PHE A 7 15.62 -36.25 -17.05
CA PHE A 7 15.38 -34.84 -16.72
C PHE A 7 14.77 -34.77 -15.31
N TRP A 8 15.59 -34.46 -14.30
CA TRP A 8 15.08 -34.02 -13.00
C TRP A 8 14.55 -32.59 -13.15
N LEU A 9 13.26 -32.47 -13.45
CA LEU A 9 12.51 -31.22 -13.27
C LEU A 9 12.40 -30.96 -11.76
N LEU A 10 13.27 -30.10 -11.25
CA LEU A 10 13.10 -29.47 -9.94
C LEU A 10 11.78 -28.69 -9.95
N LEU A 11 10.72 -29.32 -9.43
CA LEU A 11 9.49 -28.70 -9.00
C LEU A 11 9.82 -27.67 -7.91
N PHE A 12 10.15 -26.45 -8.32
CA PHE A 12 9.99 -25.31 -7.43
C PHE A 12 8.49 -25.13 -7.20
N PRO A 13 7.98 -25.24 -5.97
CA PRO A 13 6.67 -24.67 -5.68
C PRO A 13 6.84 -23.16 -5.86
N LEU A 14 6.37 -22.65 -7.00
CA LEU A 14 5.97 -21.25 -7.10
C LEU A 14 4.94 -21.06 -6.00
N PHE A 15 5.38 -20.58 -4.84
CA PHE A 15 4.51 -19.92 -3.89
C PHE A 15 3.89 -18.77 -4.66
N CYS A 16 2.73 -19.06 -5.26
CA CYS A 16 1.84 -18.09 -5.83
C CYS A 16 1.32 -17.32 -4.61
N PHE A 17 2.13 -16.39 -4.10
CA PHE A 17 1.64 -15.37 -3.18
C PHE A 17 0.51 -14.71 -3.94
N ALA A 18 -0.72 -15.05 -3.57
CA ALA A 18 -1.89 -14.38 -4.08
C ALA A 18 -1.72 -12.92 -3.68
N GLN A 19 -1.18 -12.13 -4.60
CA GLN A 19 -0.85 -10.74 -4.34
C GLN A 19 -2.16 -10.07 -3.93
N GLU A 20 -2.15 -9.36 -2.81
CA GLU A 20 -3.37 -8.82 -2.23
C GLU A 20 -3.78 -7.57 -3.01
N ARG A 21 -4.69 -7.73 -3.98
CA ARG A 21 -5.13 -6.67 -4.89
C ARG A 21 -5.43 -5.37 -4.13
N TYR A 22 -5.03 -4.25 -4.72
CA TYR A 22 -5.38 -2.91 -4.22
C TYR A 22 -4.77 -2.53 -2.86
N THR A 23 -3.70 -3.22 -2.45
CA THR A 23 -2.93 -2.92 -1.23
C THR A 23 -1.59 -2.25 -1.52
N ALA A 24 -0.90 -1.78 -0.48
CA ALA A 24 0.43 -1.20 -0.61
C ALA A 24 1.43 -2.19 -1.24
N ASN A 25 1.48 -3.43 -0.76
CA ASN A 25 2.36 -4.47 -1.29
C ASN A 25 2.05 -4.77 -2.76
N TRP A 26 0.78 -4.74 -3.16
CA TRP A 26 0.41 -4.94 -4.55
C TRP A 26 0.95 -3.85 -5.46
N TYR A 27 0.86 -2.59 -5.06
CA TYR A 27 1.39 -1.49 -5.86
C TYR A 27 2.92 -1.48 -5.88
N LYS A 28 3.54 -1.84 -4.75
CA LYS A 28 5.00 -1.92 -4.61
C LYS A 28 5.62 -3.11 -5.36
N SER A 29 4.87 -4.15 -5.72
CA SER A 29 5.41 -5.30 -6.45
C SER A 29 5.73 -4.99 -7.92
N ASP A 30 5.01 -4.04 -8.52
CA ASP A 30 5.22 -3.57 -9.90
C ASP A 30 5.03 -2.04 -9.96
N PRO A 31 5.95 -1.26 -9.37
CA PRO A 31 5.79 0.18 -9.27
C PRO A 31 5.75 0.86 -10.65
N ALA A 32 6.48 0.33 -11.63
CA ALA A 32 6.58 0.90 -12.97
C ALA A 32 5.21 0.94 -13.67
N LYS A 33 4.38 -0.08 -13.46
CA LYS A 33 3.02 -0.14 -14.01
C LYS A 33 2.08 0.90 -13.43
N TYR A 34 2.24 1.25 -12.16
CA TYR A 34 1.29 2.09 -11.42
C TYR A 34 1.78 3.53 -11.21
N LEU A 35 3.05 3.81 -11.49
CA LEU A 35 3.64 5.13 -11.28
C LEU A 35 2.87 6.21 -12.04
N ASN A 36 2.57 7.30 -11.34
CA ASN A 36 1.76 8.43 -11.78
C ASN A 36 0.28 8.13 -12.11
N GLN A 37 -0.21 6.91 -11.88
CA GLN A 37 -1.61 6.57 -12.07
C GLN A 37 -2.43 6.85 -10.81
N ILE A 38 -3.72 7.15 -11.00
CA ILE A 38 -4.70 7.15 -9.91
C ILE A 38 -5.06 5.70 -9.62
N VAL A 39 -4.75 5.25 -8.40
CA VAL A 39 -5.01 3.90 -7.92
C VAL A 39 -6.04 3.92 -6.79
N THR A 40 -6.71 2.80 -6.58
CA THR A 40 -7.61 2.58 -5.44
C THR A 40 -6.86 1.79 -4.37
N VAL A 41 -6.61 2.38 -3.21
CA VAL A 41 -6.02 1.67 -2.08
C VAL A 41 -7.09 1.38 -1.03
N TYR A 42 -7.06 0.20 -0.43
CA TYR A 42 -7.89 -0.12 0.74
C TYR A 42 -7.08 0.10 2.01
N ILE A 43 -7.43 1.15 2.75
CA ILE A 43 -6.78 1.56 3.98
C ILE A 43 -7.56 0.92 5.12
N GLN A 44 -6.84 0.14 5.93
CA GLN A 44 -7.34 -0.37 7.19
C GLN A 44 -7.30 0.76 8.21
N SER A 45 -6.13 1.31 8.51
CA SER A 45 -5.97 2.38 9.49
C SER A 45 -4.86 3.35 9.09
N CYS A 46 -4.85 4.54 9.67
CA CYS A 46 -3.76 5.50 9.50
C CYS A 46 -3.34 6.14 10.82
N GLU A 47 -2.06 6.49 10.90
CA GLU A 47 -1.46 7.25 11.99
C GLU A 47 -0.68 8.43 11.42
N PRO A 48 -0.56 9.56 12.13
CA PRO A 48 0.29 10.67 11.68
C PRO A 48 1.73 10.19 11.48
N SER A 49 2.35 10.58 10.38
CA SER A 49 3.76 10.27 10.13
C SER A 49 4.68 11.28 10.81
N SER A 50 5.86 10.84 11.23
CA SER A 50 6.94 11.71 11.70
C SER A 50 7.75 12.36 10.57
N PHE A 51 7.53 11.94 9.31
CA PHE A 51 8.20 12.55 8.15
C PHE A 51 7.59 13.92 7.83
N GLU A 52 8.44 14.94 7.73
CA GLU A 52 8.03 16.24 7.20
C GLU A 52 7.49 16.07 5.78
N ALA A 53 6.22 16.43 5.61
CA ALA A 53 5.53 16.31 4.34
C ALA A 53 5.97 17.44 3.40
N VAL A 54 5.92 17.17 2.09
CA VAL A 54 6.07 18.20 1.06
C VAL A 54 5.11 19.37 1.35
N LYS A 55 5.57 20.61 1.16
CA LYS A 55 4.79 21.83 1.43
C LYS A 55 3.35 21.73 0.91
N GLY A 56 2.38 21.98 1.80
CA GLY A 56 0.94 21.93 1.48
C GLY A 56 0.28 20.56 1.71
N TYR A 57 1.03 19.57 2.21
CA TYR A 57 0.53 18.25 2.55
C TYR A 57 0.79 17.90 4.02
N VAL A 58 0.06 16.90 4.50
CA VAL A 58 0.28 16.20 5.78
C VAL A 58 0.52 14.73 5.44
N SER A 59 1.54 14.14 6.03
CA SER A 59 1.93 12.75 5.80
C SER A 59 1.28 11.84 6.84
N TYR A 60 0.66 10.77 6.37
CA TYR A 60 0.11 9.70 7.20
C TYR A 60 0.78 8.37 6.87
N HIS A 61 1.03 7.56 7.90
CA HIS A 61 1.41 6.18 7.76
C HIS A 61 0.13 5.33 7.65
N CYS A 62 -0.17 4.79 6.47
CA CYS A 62 -1.39 4.03 6.21
C CYS A 62 -1.12 2.53 6.15
N PHE A 63 -1.77 1.78 7.02
CA PHE A 63 -1.83 0.31 6.98
C PHE A 63 -2.94 -0.11 6.02
N THR A 64 -2.61 -0.97 5.06
CA THR A 64 -3.53 -1.39 4.00
C THR A 64 -3.96 -2.84 4.20
N SER A 65 -5.17 -3.16 3.76
CA SER A 65 -5.69 -4.53 3.77
C SER A 65 -6.69 -4.71 2.66
N TYR A 66 -6.82 -5.91 2.11
CA TYR A 66 -7.89 -6.22 1.15
C TYR A 66 -8.51 -7.58 1.46
N GLN A 67 -9.85 -7.62 1.61
CA GLN A 67 -10.61 -8.83 1.92
C GLN A 67 -10.07 -9.54 3.18
N GLY A 68 -9.84 -8.76 4.25
CA GLY A 68 -9.32 -9.25 5.52
C GLY A 68 -7.83 -9.63 5.51
N LYS A 69 -7.13 -9.51 4.36
CA LYS A 69 -5.71 -9.85 4.27
C LYS A 69 -4.81 -8.61 4.43
N PRO A 70 -3.70 -8.68 5.22
CA PRO A 70 -2.80 -7.55 5.46
C PRO A 70 -1.91 -7.20 4.26
N GLY A 71 -2.12 -6.00 3.75
CA GLY A 71 -1.54 -5.51 2.51
C GLY A 71 -0.24 -4.72 2.64
N GLY A 72 0.38 -4.72 3.82
CA GLY A 72 1.53 -3.86 4.13
C GLY A 72 1.14 -2.39 4.33
N TYR A 73 2.12 -1.50 4.28
CA TYR A 73 1.93 -0.08 4.54
C TYR A 73 2.50 0.83 3.44
N ILE A 74 1.95 2.04 3.36
CA ILE A 74 2.41 3.10 2.47
C ILE A 74 2.16 4.47 3.09
N TYR A 75 3.05 5.43 2.81
CA TYR A 75 2.84 6.82 3.20
C TYR A 75 1.79 7.45 2.28
N MET A 76 0.83 8.14 2.88
CA MET A 76 -0.17 8.93 2.17
C MET A 76 0.05 10.41 2.44
N LEU A 77 0.32 11.17 1.38
CA LEU A 77 0.35 12.62 1.40
C LEU A 77 -1.07 13.15 1.15
N VAL A 78 -1.60 13.85 2.14
CA VAL A 78 -2.95 14.39 2.13
C VAL A 78 -2.88 15.91 2.10
N PRO A 79 -3.53 16.61 1.16
CA PRO A 79 -3.59 18.07 1.17
C PRO A 79 -4.00 18.61 2.55
N SER A 80 -3.33 19.65 3.05
CA SER A 80 -3.55 20.13 4.43
C SER A 80 -5.01 20.50 4.71
N ASN A 81 -5.76 20.99 3.70
CA ASN A 81 -7.18 21.29 3.82
C ASN A 81 -8.09 20.05 3.95
N LYS A 82 -7.62 18.86 3.54
CA LYS A 82 -8.34 17.57 3.64
C LYS A 82 -7.82 16.70 4.79
N SER A 83 -6.72 17.07 5.44
CA SER A 83 -6.02 16.26 6.46
C SER A 83 -6.92 15.91 7.64
N ARG A 84 -7.69 16.87 8.18
CA ARG A 84 -8.56 16.62 9.34
C ARG A 84 -9.67 15.61 9.04
N SER A 85 -10.35 15.74 7.91
CA SER A 85 -11.39 14.80 7.50
C SER A 85 -10.80 13.42 7.19
N PHE A 86 -9.66 13.38 6.52
CA PHE A 86 -8.96 12.13 6.25
C PHE A 86 -8.62 11.41 7.55
N PHE A 87 -7.97 12.08 8.50
CA PHE A 87 -7.59 11.42 9.76
C PHE A 87 -8.82 10.88 10.50
N ARG A 88 -9.90 11.66 10.62
CA ARG A 88 -11.14 11.20 11.24
C ARG A 88 -11.71 9.94 10.56
N ASP A 89 -11.62 9.86 9.24
CA ASP A 89 -12.24 8.76 8.49
C ASP A 89 -11.39 7.48 8.54
N TYR A 90 -10.07 7.59 8.74
CA TYR A 90 -9.11 6.47 8.63
C TYR A 90 -8.33 6.15 9.94
N SER A 91 -8.39 6.97 11.00
CA SER A 91 -7.64 6.72 12.24
C SER A 91 -8.21 5.61 13.12
N ASP A 92 -9.52 5.36 13.02
CA ASP A 92 -10.28 4.71 14.09
C ASP A 92 -10.57 3.21 13.85
N VAL A 93 -9.69 2.53 13.12
CA VAL A 93 -9.92 1.12 12.73
C VAL A 93 -9.09 0.12 13.55
N ARG A 94 -8.06 0.58 14.27
CA ARG A 94 -7.29 -0.27 15.19
C ARG A 94 -8.03 -0.58 16.51
N SER A 95 -9.06 0.19 16.87
CA SER A 95 -9.69 0.16 18.20
C SER A 95 -10.77 -0.92 18.39
N LYS A 96 -11.09 -1.74 17.37
CA LYS A 96 -12.06 -2.83 17.51
C LYS A 96 -11.34 -4.18 17.58
N ALA A 97 -11.48 -4.86 18.72
CA ALA A 97 -10.89 -6.17 19.04
C ALA A 97 -11.19 -7.29 18.03
N ASN A 98 -12.06 -7.04 17.05
CA ASN A 98 -12.21 -7.80 15.83
C ASN A 98 -12.40 -6.80 14.67
N PRO A 99 -11.37 -6.44 13.90
CA PRO A 99 -11.57 -5.72 12.66
C PRO A 99 -12.28 -6.67 11.69
N SER A 100 -13.61 -6.66 11.69
CA SER A 100 -14.38 -7.32 10.64
C SER A 100 -13.90 -6.81 9.28
N GLU A 101 -13.98 -7.61 8.22
CA GLU A 101 -13.71 -7.20 6.82
C GLU A 101 -14.36 -5.86 6.42
N LYS A 102 -15.39 -5.40 7.16
CA LYS A 102 -16.09 -4.11 7.01
C LYS A 102 -15.32 -2.89 7.51
N SER A 103 -14.11 -3.02 8.05
CA SER A 103 -13.39 -1.87 8.61
C SER A 103 -12.43 -1.18 7.63
N GLN A 104 -12.17 -1.77 6.47
CA GLN A 104 -11.36 -1.15 5.43
C GLN A 104 -12.16 -0.09 4.65
N ARG A 105 -11.52 1.02 4.32
CA ARG A 105 -12.08 2.09 3.48
C ARG A 105 -11.20 2.31 2.27
N SER A 106 -11.82 2.47 1.11
CA SER A 106 -11.09 2.70 -0.12
C SER A 106 -10.82 4.19 -0.33
N ALA A 107 -9.60 4.54 -0.72
CA ALA A 107 -9.19 5.88 -1.14
C ALA A 107 -8.66 5.85 -2.57
N LYS A 108 -8.99 6.87 -3.37
CA LYS A 108 -8.33 7.12 -4.66
C LYS A 108 -7.15 8.05 -4.46
N ALA A 109 -5.98 7.62 -4.89
CA ALA A 109 -4.76 8.41 -4.73
C ALA A 109 -3.83 8.20 -5.91
N LYS A 110 -3.02 9.20 -6.23
CA LYS A 110 -1.98 9.09 -7.25
C LYS A 110 -0.77 8.36 -6.66
N PHE A 111 -0.41 7.22 -7.23
CA PHE A 111 0.81 6.51 -6.86
C PHE A 111 2.01 7.25 -7.44
N SER A 112 2.90 7.70 -6.56
CA SER A 112 4.00 8.60 -6.91
C SER A 112 5.29 8.12 -6.25
N LYS A 113 6.42 8.51 -6.81
CA LYS A 113 7.73 8.38 -6.17
C LYS A 113 8.19 9.77 -5.78
N ILE A 114 8.59 9.95 -4.53
CA ILE A 114 9.16 11.21 -4.04
C ILE A 114 10.52 10.95 -3.41
N LYS A 115 11.28 12.03 -3.25
CA LYS A 115 12.49 12.06 -2.44
C LYS A 115 12.19 12.86 -1.17
N TRP A 116 12.28 12.20 -0.02
CA TRP A 116 12.15 12.87 1.28
C TRP A 116 13.33 13.80 1.53
N GLU A 117 13.20 14.70 2.51
CA GLU A 117 14.24 15.67 2.86
C GLU A 117 15.54 15.00 3.33
N ASN A 118 15.44 13.85 3.98
CA ASN A 118 16.60 13.03 4.36
C ASN A 118 17.27 12.31 3.18
N GLY A 119 16.79 12.53 1.95
CA GLY A 119 17.36 11.98 0.72
C GLY A 119 16.85 10.60 0.31
N LEU A 120 15.94 9.99 1.08
CA LEU A 120 15.38 8.68 0.76
C LEU A 120 14.30 8.78 -0.33
N ASP A 121 14.44 7.94 -1.34
CA ASP A 121 13.43 7.70 -2.37
C ASP A 121 12.35 6.75 -1.83
N GLU A 122 11.09 7.16 -1.84
CA GLU A 122 9.98 6.33 -1.36
C GLU A 122 8.78 6.42 -2.29
N TYR A 123 8.06 5.29 -2.43
CA TYR A 123 6.76 5.27 -3.09
C TYR A 123 5.67 5.70 -2.13
N VAL A 124 4.89 6.69 -2.53
CA VAL A 124 3.83 7.30 -1.74
C VAL A 124 2.53 7.36 -2.52
N LEU A 125 1.44 7.58 -1.80
CA LEU A 125 0.14 7.90 -2.37
C LEU A 125 -0.20 9.36 -2.12
N ILE A 126 -0.60 10.10 -3.15
CA ILE A 126 -1.05 11.49 -3.02
C ILE A 126 -2.57 11.52 -3.15
N LEU A 127 -3.27 11.88 -2.07
CA LEU A 127 -4.73 11.93 -2.06
C LEU A 127 -5.24 12.92 -3.11
N GLN A 128 -6.21 12.49 -3.92
CA GLN A 128 -6.84 13.33 -4.95
C GLN A 128 -7.97 14.19 -4.38
#